data_AF-A0A6G8NZH5-F1
#
_entry.id   AF-A0A6G8NZH5-F1
#
_cell.length_a   1.000
_cell.length_b   1.000
_cell.length_c   1.000
_cell.angle_alpha   90.00
_cell.angle_beta   90.00
_cell.angle_gamma   90.00
#
_symmetry.space_group_name_H-M   'P 1'
#
loop_
_entity.id
_entity.type
_entity.pdbx_description
1 polymer ?
#
loop_
_entity_poly.entity_id
_entity_poly.type
_entity_poly.pdbx_seq_one_letter_code
_entity_poly.pdbx_strand_id
1 'polypeptide(L)'
;MNDAERLALRTELATMRTNGARRQDLSQHACKRLFFDFGIRPSMATVRDLTQTGSASDIPKDIDAFWTRIRSASRVRIESGAIPEGLQERAGELLGQLFLEAQEFALQSLEDERHAAKDDINTALSRLRDAEVRCATVDEALRRSEARADTALARNSALEIELASLRGRELEAQSSLHASIHRLEREHAALTQRLETEQAANATLRDRVDALNGELRHNTEHYAQQIKDAISEAERRVKPMLVELDSLRGMAATYQAGVRQASQKEFDFIQQLSIAKARTDRLELRIREQSDEIDALAFERDALLGQTGMSENVARLICTMVEEGRLSMPEMQTLGTDIDGFVAVPASCPTCVTGEPELAQHDDEFELSCPDCDRSSGTASSRLLAVARFHSAEIANVSEQTER
;
A
#
# COMPACT_ATOMS: atom_id res chain seq x y z
N MET A 1 107.97 72.11 -51.83
CA MET A 1 107.44 72.15 -53.20
C MET A 1 106.67 70.88 -53.43
N ASN A 2 105.36 71.01 -53.57
CA ASN A 2 104.44 69.92 -53.87
C ASN A 2 104.60 69.48 -55.34
N ASP A 3 104.26 68.23 -55.66
CA ASP A 3 104.47 67.68 -57.02
C ASP A 3 103.70 68.46 -58.11
N ALA A 4 102.52 69.00 -57.77
CA ALA A 4 101.73 69.86 -58.65
C ALA A 4 102.46 71.18 -58.99
N GLU A 5 103.14 71.79 -58.01
CA GLU A 5 103.89 73.04 -58.19
C GLU A 5 105.14 72.81 -59.05
N ARG A 6 105.81 71.66 -58.87
CA ARG A 6 106.94 71.23 -59.70
C ARG A 6 106.53 71.05 -61.15
N LEU A 7 105.36 70.45 -61.39
CA LEU A 7 104.82 70.24 -62.73
C LEU A 7 104.48 71.59 -63.39
N ALA A 8 103.84 72.50 -62.67
CA ALA A 8 103.52 73.84 -63.16
C ALA A 8 104.77 74.63 -63.58
N LEU A 9 105.82 74.61 -62.74
CA LEU A 9 107.09 75.26 -63.05
C LEU A 9 107.79 74.64 -64.28
N ARG A 10 107.73 73.31 -64.44
CA ARG A 10 108.27 72.65 -65.64
C ARG A 10 107.50 73.06 -66.90
N THR A 11 106.17 73.16 -66.82
CA THR A 11 105.34 73.62 -67.93
C THR A 11 105.66 75.07 -68.29
N GLU A 12 105.84 75.95 -67.31
CA GLU A 12 106.26 77.34 -67.49
C GLU A 12 107.63 77.45 -68.16
N LEU A 13 108.61 76.64 -67.74
CA LEU A 13 109.92 76.58 -68.39
C LEU A 13 109.83 75.99 -69.82
N ALA A 14 108.90 75.06 -70.05
CA ALA A 14 108.66 74.50 -71.38
C ALA A 14 108.05 75.53 -72.33
N THR A 15 107.10 76.35 -71.87
CA THR A 15 106.53 77.44 -72.69
C THR A 15 107.54 78.54 -72.97
N MET A 16 108.39 78.89 -72.00
CA MET A 16 109.52 79.80 -72.24
C MET A 16 110.51 79.24 -73.28
N ARG A 17 110.75 77.92 -73.24
CA ARG A 17 111.61 77.25 -74.22
C ARG A 17 111.00 77.27 -75.63
N THR A 18 109.70 77.02 -75.78
CA THR A 18 109.01 77.10 -77.08
C THR A 18 108.96 78.53 -77.63
N ASN A 19 108.97 79.53 -76.74
CA ASN A 19 109.02 80.95 -77.12
C ASN A 19 110.44 81.47 -77.42
N GLY A 20 111.45 80.58 -77.47
CA GLY A 20 112.81 80.91 -77.88
C GLY A 20 113.73 81.47 -76.79
N ALA A 21 113.38 81.31 -75.50
CA ALA A 21 114.23 81.76 -74.39
C ALA A 21 115.61 81.07 -74.41
N ARG A 22 116.67 81.83 -74.11
CA ARG A 22 118.03 81.28 -74.06
C ARG A 22 118.17 80.41 -72.82
N ARG A 23 119.09 79.45 -72.86
CA ARG A 23 119.37 78.52 -71.75
C ARG A 23 119.68 79.24 -70.43
N GLN A 24 120.43 80.34 -70.46
CA GLN A 24 120.71 81.14 -69.26
C GLN A 24 119.43 81.74 -68.64
N ASP A 25 118.47 82.15 -69.48
CA ASP A 25 117.21 82.74 -69.02
C ASP A 25 116.33 81.68 -68.36
N LEU A 26 116.33 80.44 -68.88
CA LEU A 26 115.65 79.30 -68.25
C LEU A 26 116.25 78.97 -66.88
N SER A 27 117.59 78.92 -66.78
CA SER A 27 118.29 78.68 -65.51
C SER A 27 117.99 79.78 -64.47
N GLN A 28 118.04 81.06 -64.89
CA GLN A 28 117.76 82.19 -64.00
C GLN A 28 116.29 82.23 -63.57
N HIS A 29 115.35 81.91 -64.45
CA HIS A 29 113.94 81.85 -64.12
C HIS A 29 113.63 80.73 -63.12
N ALA A 30 114.20 79.54 -63.33
CA ALA A 30 114.10 78.44 -62.38
C ALA A 30 114.68 78.82 -61.01
N CYS A 31 115.85 79.48 -60.97
CA CYS A 31 116.45 79.95 -59.71
C CYS A 31 115.57 80.97 -58.99
N LYS A 32 114.94 81.90 -59.72
CA LYS A 32 114.01 82.89 -59.15
C LYS A 32 112.79 82.22 -58.53
N ARG A 33 112.12 81.33 -59.26
CA ARG A 33 110.90 80.66 -58.77
C ARG A 33 111.21 79.78 -57.56
N LEU A 34 112.30 78.99 -57.63
CA LEU A 34 112.78 78.18 -56.50
C LEU A 34 113.04 79.02 -55.25
N PHE A 35 113.75 80.13 -55.39
CA PHE A 35 114.16 80.93 -54.24
C PHE A 35 113.04 81.80 -53.69
N PHE A 36 112.32 82.55 -54.52
CA PHE A 36 111.32 83.53 -54.07
C PHE A 36 109.95 82.92 -53.78
N ASP A 37 109.49 81.97 -54.60
CA ASP A 37 108.13 81.44 -54.45
C ASP A 37 108.08 80.19 -53.58
N PHE A 38 109.13 79.36 -53.64
CA PHE A 38 109.17 78.08 -52.94
C PHE A 38 110.08 78.06 -51.72
N GLY A 39 110.89 79.10 -51.49
CA GLY A 39 111.86 79.15 -50.39
C GLY A 39 112.96 78.08 -50.46
N ILE A 40 113.17 77.48 -51.64
CA ILE A 40 114.15 76.41 -51.86
C ILE A 40 115.43 77.01 -52.44
N ARG A 41 116.57 76.72 -51.81
CA ARG A 41 117.88 77.10 -52.34
C ARG A 41 118.13 76.44 -53.70
N PRO A 42 118.36 77.19 -54.79
CA PRO A 42 118.68 76.62 -56.09
C PRO A 42 119.98 75.81 -56.01
N SER A 43 119.93 74.54 -56.43
CA SER A 43 121.09 73.66 -56.54
C SER A 43 121.24 73.17 -57.97
N MET A 44 122.45 72.72 -58.34
CA MET A 44 122.70 72.22 -59.70
C MET A 44 121.74 71.10 -60.07
N ALA A 45 121.44 70.19 -59.13
CA ALA A 45 120.52 69.07 -59.36
C ALA A 45 119.07 69.52 -59.59
N THR A 46 118.55 70.43 -58.77
CA THR A 46 117.16 70.90 -58.92
C THR A 46 116.97 71.77 -60.15
N VAL A 47 117.93 72.65 -60.46
CA VAL A 47 117.84 73.50 -61.66
C VAL A 47 117.97 72.66 -62.94
N ARG A 48 118.88 71.69 -62.98
CA ARG A 48 119.04 70.78 -64.13
C ARG A 48 117.79 69.95 -64.39
N ASP A 49 117.16 69.44 -63.34
CA ASP A 49 115.96 68.62 -63.47
C ASP A 49 114.74 69.42 -63.97
N LEU A 50 114.66 70.71 -63.63
CA LEU A 50 113.59 71.60 -64.07
C LEU A 50 113.82 72.14 -65.48
N THR A 51 115.05 72.49 -65.83
CA THR A 51 115.36 73.09 -67.14
C THR A 51 115.70 72.05 -68.21
N GLN A 52 116.05 70.81 -67.85
CA GLN A 52 116.41 69.72 -68.77
C GLN A 52 117.41 70.10 -69.89
N THR A 53 118.10 71.23 -69.76
CA THR A 53 118.98 71.82 -70.79
C THR A 53 120.20 72.44 -70.14
N GLY A 54 121.39 72.09 -70.65
CA GLY A 54 122.66 72.65 -70.20
C GLY A 54 123.71 71.59 -69.84
N SER A 55 124.99 71.90 -70.08
CA SER A 55 126.11 71.09 -69.63
C SER A 55 126.30 71.20 -68.12
N ALA A 56 126.90 70.17 -67.51
CA ALA A 56 127.26 70.12 -66.10
C ALA A 56 128.13 71.31 -65.66
N SER A 57 128.83 71.97 -66.59
CA SER A 57 129.74 73.09 -66.34
C SER A 57 129.09 74.48 -66.28
N ASP A 58 127.92 74.69 -66.89
CA ASP A 58 127.37 76.05 -67.02
C ASP A 58 126.10 76.31 -66.20
N ILE A 59 125.44 75.28 -65.67
CA ILE A 59 124.38 75.45 -64.66
C ILE A 59 124.93 76.10 -63.37
N PRO A 60 126.12 75.70 -62.85
CA PRO A 60 126.71 76.39 -61.70
C PRO A 60 127.00 77.88 -61.97
N LYS A 61 127.50 78.21 -63.18
CA LYS A 61 127.77 79.61 -63.57
C LYS A 61 126.49 80.45 -63.61
N ASP A 62 125.38 79.89 -64.08
CA ASP A 62 124.08 80.56 -64.09
C ASP A 62 123.55 80.79 -62.66
N ILE A 63 123.73 79.80 -61.77
CA ILE A 63 123.38 79.92 -60.35
C ILE A 63 124.24 81.00 -59.66
N ASP A 64 125.54 81.04 -59.94
CA ASP A 64 126.46 82.05 -59.40
C ASP A 64 126.13 83.45 -59.91
N ALA A 65 125.77 83.58 -61.18
CA ALA A 65 125.30 84.83 -61.77
C ALA A 65 124.00 85.30 -61.12
N PHE A 66 123.06 84.38 -60.86
CA PHE A 66 121.82 84.67 -60.12
C PHE A 66 122.11 85.17 -58.70
N TRP A 67 122.97 84.48 -57.94
CA TRP A 67 123.34 84.92 -56.59
C TRP A 67 124.10 86.24 -56.57
N THR A 68 124.96 86.48 -57.56
CA THR A 68 125.67 87.75 -57.70
C THR A 68 124.69 88.88 -57.99
N ARG A 69 123.66 88.63 -58.83
CA ARG A 69 122.60 89.59 -59.13
C ARG A 69 121.74 89.90 -57.90
N ILE A 70 121.31 88.88 -57.15
CA ILE A 70 120.57 89.08 -55.89
C ILE A 70 121.41 89.88 -54.90
N ARG A 71 122.66 89.46 -54.64
CA ARG A 71 123.57 90.17 -53.74
C ARG A 71 123.81 91.62 -54.16
N SER A 72 123.85 91.90 -55.47
CA SER A 72 124.00 93.27 -55.98
C SER A 72 122.72 94.11 -55.84
N ALA A 73 121.55 93.50 -55.96
CA ALA A 73 120.25 94.16 -55.86
C ALA A 73 119.75 94.32 -54.41
N SER A 74 120.14 93.41 -53.51
CA SER A 74 119.84 93.44 -52.08
C SER A 74 120.90 94.20 -51.27
N ARG A 75 121.96 94.72 -51.91
CA ARG A 75 122.87 95.66 -51.27
C ARG A 75 122.10 96.95 -51.02
N VAL A 76 121.75 97.19 -49.77
CA VAL A 76 121.47 98.55 -49.26
C VAL A 76 122.72 99.37 -49.56
N ARG A 77 122.67 100.22 -50.59
CA ARG A 77 123.76 101.16 -50.87
C ARG A 77 123.75 102.22 -49.78
N ILE A 78 124.67 102.13 -48.85
CA ILE A 78 125.08 103.25 -48.02
C ILE A 78 125.96 104.12 -48.93
N GLU A 79 125.35 104.94 -49.79
CA GLU A 79 126.10 105.90 -50.60
C GLU A 79 126.65 107.01 -49.68
N SER A 80 127.99 107.08 -49.62
CA SER A 80 128.76 108.18 -49.02
C SER A 80 128.52 108.47 -47.54
N GLY A 81 128.93 107.51 -46.74
CA GLY A 81 129.56 107.76 -45.45
C GLY A 81 130.41 106.53 -45.18
N ALA A 82 131.73 106.63 -45.33
CA ALA A 82 132.63 105.56 -44.92
C ALA A 82 132.41 105.35 -43.43
N ILE A 83 131.51 104.42 -43.07
CA ILE A 83 131.39 103.93 -41.71
C ILE A 83 132.79 103.37 -41.43
N PRO A 84 133.53 103.95 -40.49
CA PRO A 84 134.87 103.46 -40.17
C PRO A 84 134.80 101.96 -39.92
N GLU A 85 135.77 101.17 -40.39
CA GLU A 85 135.74 99.70 -40.30
C GLU A 85 135.42 99.23 -38.87
N GLY A 86 135.96 99.92 -37.86
CA GLY A 86 135.67 99.65 -36.44
C GLY A 86 134.22 99.89 -36.00
N LEU A 87 133.44 100.74 -36.68
CA LEU A 87 131.99 100.91 -36.44
C LEU A 87 131.16 99.83 -37.16
N GLN A 88 131.60 99.41 -38.36
CA GLN A 88 130.95 98.34 -39.12
C GLN A 88 131.12 96.98 -38.42
N GLU A 89 132.30 96.68 -37.90
CA GLU A 89 132.56 95.46 -37.12
C GLU A 89 131.72 95.45 -35.83
N ARG A 90 131.68 96.54 -35.08
CA ARG A 90 130.85 96.66 -33.86
C ARG A 90 129.36 96.54 -34.14
N ALA A 91 128.88 97.10 -35.25
CA ALA A 91 127.48 96.95 -35.65
C ALA A 91 127.16 95.50 -36.07
N GLY A 92 128.07 94.82 -36.78
CA GLY A 92 127.93 93.41 -37.12
C GLY A 92 127.97 92.49 -35.91
N GLU A 93 128.84 92.78 -34.95
CA GLU A 93 128.93 92.06 -33.67
C GLU A 93 127.66 92.24 -32.83
N LEU A 94 127.14 93.47 -32.71
CA LEU A 94 125.86 93.74 -32.03
C LEU A 94 124.69 93.01 -32.70
N LEU A 95 124.60 93.05 -34.04
CA LEU A 95 123.55 92.33 -34.78
C LEU A 95 123.68 90.82 -34.63
N GLY A 96 124.92 90.30 -34.58
CA GLY A 96 125.18 88.89 -34.31
C GLY A 96 124.75 88.47 -32.90
N GLN A 97 125.06 89.29 -31.89
CA GLN A 97 124.61 89.07 -30.51
C GLN A 97 123.09 89.11 -30.39
N LEU A 98 122.45 90.14 -30.96
CA LEU A 98 120.98 90.25 -30.99
C LEU A 98 120.32 89.06 -31.70
N PHE A 99 120.93 88.55 -32.78
CA PHE A 99 120.42 87.37 -33.47
C PHE A 99 120.55 86.10 -32.62
N LEU A 100 121.68 85.92 -31.91
CA LEU A 100 121.87 84.79 -31.01
C LEU A 100 120.89 84.84 -29.82
N GLU A 101 120.73 86.00 -29.20
CA GLU A 101 119.75 86.20 -28.12
C GLU A 101 118.31 85.97 -28.60
N ALA A 102 117.94 86.48 -29.79
CA ALA A 102 116.63 86.22 -30.37
C ALA A 102 116.43 84.73 -30.72
N GLN A 103 117.47 84.04 -31.17
CA GLN A 103 117.43 82.60 -31.44
C GLN A 103 117.26 81.80 -30.15
N GLU A 104 118.02 82.12 -29.10
CA GLU A 104 117.90 81.47 -27.80
C GLU A 104 116.51 81.68 -27.20
N PHE A 105 116.00 82.91 -27.23
CA PHE A 105 114.64 83.22 -26.80
C PHE A 105 113.57 82.47 -27.61
N ALA A 106 113.71 82.38 -28.93
CA ALA A 106 112.78 81.64 -29.77
C ALA A 106 112.82 80.12 -29.50
N LEU A 107 114.00 79.56 -29.23
CA LEU A 107 114.15 78.15 -28.85
C LEU A 107 113.53 77.87 -27.48
N GLN A 108 113.76 78.74 -26.50
CA GLN A 108 113.16 78.66 -25.17
C GLN A 108 111.62 78.72 -25.27
N SER A 109 111.07 79.71 -25.98
CA SER A 109 109.64 79.87 -26.21
C SER A 109 109.02 78.65 -26.88
N LEU A 110 109.71 78.05 -27.88
CA LEU A 110 109.24 76.84 -28.55
C LEU A 110 109.22 75.63 -27.60
N GLU A 111 110.21 75.50 -26.72
CA GLU A 111 110.25 74.39 -25.77
C GLU A 111 109.17 74.55 -24.69
N ASP A 112 108.93 75.79 -24.22
CA ASP A 112 107.83 76.10 -23.30
C ASP A 112 106.47 75.80 -23.94
N GLU A 113 106.24 76.19 -25.20
CA GLU A 113 105.02 75.86 -25.95
C GLU A 113 104.86 74.34 -26.13
N ARG A 114 105.95 73.62 -26.39
CA ARG A 114 105.93 72.14 -26.50
C ARG A 114 105.59 71.48 -25.18
N HIS A 115 106.09 72.00 -24.06
CA HIS A 115 105.75 71.50 -22.74
C HIS A 115 104.28 71.76 -22.41
N ALA A 116 103.79 72.99 -22.62
CA ALA A 116 102.38 73.33 -22.43
C ALA A 116 101.46 72.44 -23.28
N ALA A 117 101.78 72.22 -24.56
CA ALA A 117 101.01 71.35 -25.45
C ALA A 117 101.00 69.88 -24.97
N LYS A 118 102.13 69.36 -24.45
CA LYS A 118 102.18 68.00 -23.87
C LYS A 118 101.31 67.90 -22.62
N ASP A 119 101.34 68.90 -21.76
CA ASP A 119 100.53 68.93 -20.53
C ASP A 119 99.03 69.02 -20.84
N ASP A 120 98.65 69.81 -21.85
CA ASP A 120 97.28 69.87 -22.35
C ASP A 120 96.82 68.52 -22.92
N ILE A 121 97.65 67.85 -23.72
CA ILE A 121 97.37 66.51 -24.25
C ILE A 121 97.20 65.51 -23.11
N ASN A 122 98.11 65.51 -22.13
CA ASN A 122 98.04 64.60 -20.98
C ASN A 122 96.76 64.84 -20.16
N THR A 123 96.41 66.10 -19.95
CA THR A 123 95.18 66.49 -19.24
C THR A 123 93.94 66.06 -20.00
N ALA A 124 93.91 66.25 -21.32
CA ALA A 124 92.81 65.79 -22.17
C ALA A 124 92.67 64.27 -22.17
N LEU A 125 93.78 63.52 -22.25
CA LEU A 125 93.80 62.06 -22.17
C LEU A 125 93.30 61.54 -20.81
N SER A 126 93.68 62.20 -19.71
CA SER A 126 93.15 61.84 -18.39
C SER A 126 91.63 62.06 -18.32
N ARG A 127 91.14 63.22 -18.81
CA ARG A 127 89.71 63.51 -18.84
C ARG A 127 88.92 62.53 -19.70
N LEU A 128 89.50 62.10 -20.83
CA LEU A 128 88.89 61.09 -21.71
C LEU A 128 88.77 59.75 -20.99
N ARG A 129 89.84 59.27 -20.35
CA ARG A 129 89.82 58.02 -19.56
C ARG A 129 88.79 58.08 -18.43
N ASP A 130 88.74 59.21 -17.71
CA ASP A 130 87.75 59.39 -16.63
C ASP A 130 86.32 59.42 -17.17
N ALA A 131 86.10 59.95 -18.38
CA ALA A 131 84.81 59.92 -19.04
C ALA A 131 84.45 58.49 -19.49
N GLU A 132 85.38 57.74 -20.07
CA GLU A 132 85.18 56.34 -20.48
C GLU A 132 84.82 55.45 -19.29
N VAL A 133 85.53 55.59 -18.16
CA VAL A 133 85.22 54.86 -16.92
C VAL A 133 83.83 55.23 -16.40
N ARG A 134 83.47 56.52 -16.43
CA ARG A 134 82.13 56.97 -16.03
C ARG A 134 81.04 56.41 -16.96
N CYS A 135 81.25 56.41 -18.27
CA CYS A 135 80.32 55.80 -19.23
C CYS A 135 80.17 54.30 -18.95
N ALA A 136 81.27 53.56 -18.82
CA ALA A 136 81.23 52.12 -18.55
C ALA A 136 80.51 51.78 -17.23
N THR A 137 80.71 52.57 -16.18
CA THR A 137 80.02 52.35 -14.90
C THR A 137 78.53 52.66 -14.97
N VAL A 138 78.13 53.69 -15.72
CA VAL A 138 76.72 54.02 -15.95
C VAL A 138 76.06 52.94 -16.80
N ASP A 139 76.70 52.47 -17.86
CA ASP A 139 76.18 51.40 -18.72
C ASP A 139 75.98 50.10 -17.94
N GLU A 140 76.92 49.74 -17.07
CA GLU A 140 76.78 48.56 -16.21
C GLU A 140 75.69 48.75 -15.14
N ALA A 141 75.50 49.97 -14.62
CA ALA A 141 74.38 50.26 -13.73
C ALA A 141 73.03 50.17 -14.47
N LEU A 142 72.95 50.68 -15.70
CA LEU A 142 71.78 50.63 -16.55
C LEU A 142 71.39 49.18 -16.85
N ARG A 143 72.34 48.36 -17.34
CA ARG A 143 72.11 46.93 -17.62
C ARG A 143 71.61 46.16 -16.39
N ARG A 144 72.19 46.42 -15.22
CA ARG A 144 71.71 45.82 -13.97
C ARG A 144 70.31 46.28 -13.60
N SER A 145 69.96 47.53 -13.88
CA SER A 145 68.61 48.05 -13.64
C SER A 145 67.59 47.47 -14.60
N GLU A 146 67.92 47.33 -15.89
CA GLU A 146 67.09 46.73 -16.93
C GLU A 146 66.83 45.25 -16.61
N ALA A 147 67.87 44.49 -16.27
CA ALA A 147 67.70 43.09 -15.85
C ALA A 147 66.80 42.94 -14.61
N ARG A 148 66.89 43.87 -13.65
CA ARG A 148 65.97 43.90 -12.49
C ARG A 148 64.55 44.25 -12.89
N ALA A 149 64.36 45.18 -13.84
CA ALA A 149 63.05 45.54 -14.36
C ALA A 149 62.41 44.36 -15.11
N ASP A 150 63.16 43.69 -15.99
CA ASP A 150 62.69 42.53 -16.75
C ASP A 150 62.28 41.37 -15.85
N THR A 151 63.10 41.07 -14.83
CA THR A 151 62.76 40.04 -13.84
C THR A 151 61.53 40.42 -13.01
N ALA A 152 61.35 41.69 -12.66
CA ALA A 152 60.16 42.16 -11.97
C ALA A 152 58.90 42.10 -12.86
N LEU A 153 59.01 42.46 -14.15
CA LEU A 153 57.93 42.35 -15.12
C LEU A 153 57.52 40.89 -15.34
N ALA A 154 58.49 39.99 -15.49
CA ALA A 154 58.21 38.56 -15.61
C ALA A 154 57.47 38.02 -14.36
N ARG A 155 57.91 38.42 -13.15
CA ARG A 155 57.22 38.06 -11.90
C ARG A 155 55.79 38.61 -11.84
N ASN A 156 55.59 39.88 -12.20
CA ASN A 156 54.24 40.47 -12.24
C ASN A 156 53.34 39.73 -13.22
N SER A 157 53.81 39.43 -14.43
CA SER A 157 53.02 38.67 -15.41
C SER A 157 52.66 37.26 -14.92
N ALA A 158 53.58 36.58 -14.22
CA ALA A 158 53.30 35.28 -13.63
C ALA A 158 52.24 35.36 -12.52
N LEU A 159 52.33 36.37 -11.65
CA LEU A 159 51.35 36.62 -10.59
C LEU A 159 49.97 37.00 -11.17
N GLU A 160 49.92 37.79 -12.26
CA GLU A 160 48.67 38.13 -12.95
C GLU A 160 47.98 36.88 -13.51
N ILE A 161 48.73 35.97 -14.12
CA ILE A 161 48.21 34.69 -14.62
C ILE A 161 47.71 33.83 -13.44
N GLU A 162 48.46 33.76 -12.34
CA GLU A 162 48.06 33.01 -11.15
C GLU A 162 46.77 33.59 -10.55
N LEU A 163 46.68 34.91 -10.39
CA LEU A 163 45.48 35.60 -9.91
C LEU A 163 44.28 35.37 -10.83
N ALA A 164 44.45 35.41 -12.15
CA ALA A 164 43.40 35.09 -13.10
C ALA A 164 42.91 33.65 -12.94
N SER A 165 43.83 32.70 -12.73
CA SER A 165 43.50 31.29 -12.50
C SER A 165 42.74 31.07 -11.19
N LEU A 166 43.14 31.76 -10.10
CA LEU A 166 42.48 31.68 -8.80
C LEU A 166 41.08 32.27 -8.86
N ARG A 167 40.91 33.42 -9.52
CA ARG A 167 39.58 34.03 -9.76
C ARG A 167 38.68 33.12 -10.59
N GLY A 168 39.22 32.44 -11.61
CA GLY A 168 38.48 31.44 -12.38
C GLY A 168 37.97 30.30 -11.50
N ARG A 169 38.85 29.71 -10.68
CA ARG A 169 38.47 28.66 -9.72
C ARG A 169 37.45 29.12 -8.69
N GLU A 170 37.57 30.36 -8.21
CA GLU A 170 36.62 30.94 -7.27
C GLU A 170 35.23 31.10 -7.90
N LEU A 171 35.16 31.65 -9.11
CA LEU A 171 33.91 31.77 -9.87
C LEU A 171 33.26 30.40 -10.14
N GLU A 172 34.06 29.41 -10.54
CA GLU A 172 33.58 28.03 -10.73
C GLU A 172 33.05 27.44 -9.41
N ALA A 173 33.81 27.58 -8.32
CA ALA A 173 33.38 27.12 -6.99
C ALA A 173 32.09 27.81 -6.55
N GLN A 174 31.99 29.14 -6.69
CA GLN A 174 30.78 29.90 -6.39
C GLN A 174 29.60 29.43 -7.24
N SER A 175 29.78 29.22 -8.54
CA SER A 175 28.72 28.71 -9.43
C SER A 175 28.25 27.31 -9.01
N SER A 176 29.18 26.44 -8.63
CA SER A 176 28.88 25.08 -8.15
C SER A 176 28.11 25.10 -6.83
N LEU A 177 28.47 26.00 -5.91
CA LEU A 177 27.77 26.21 -4.65
C LEU A 177 26.35 26.72 -4.90
N HIS A 178 26.17 27.73 -5.75
CA HIS A 178 24.83 28.24 -6.11
C HIS A 178 23.96 27.14 -6.75
N ALA A 179 24.51 26.34 -7.65
CA ALA A 179 23.79 25.21 -8.24
C ALA A 179 23.38 24.17 -7.19
N SER A 180 24.26 23.88 -6.22
CA SER A 180 23.96 22.96 -5.12
C SER A 180 22.89 23.50 -4.17
N ILE A 181 22.92 24.79 -3.84
CA ILE A 181 21.90 25.46 -3.01
C ILE A 181 20.55 25.39 -3.71
N HIS A 182 20.48 25.78 -4.98
CA HIS A 182 19.23 25.70 -5.73
C HIS A 182 18.69 24.28 -5.86
N ARG A 183 19.56 23.27 -5.95
CA ARG A 183 19.14 21.87 -5.93
C ARG A 183 18.53 21.50 -4.57
N LEU A 184 19.20 21.85 -3.47
CA LEU A 184 18.72 21.57 -2.12
C LEU A 184 17.42 22.31 -1.81
N GLU A 185 17.25 23.55 -2.25
CA GLU A 185 16.01 24.31 -2.12
C GLU A 185 14.84 23.63 -2.83
N ARG A 186 15.06 23.11 -4.04
CA ARG A 186 14.04 22.35 -4.79
C ARG A 186 13.69 21.04 -4.10
N GLU A 187 14.69 20.30 -3.63
CA GLU A 187 14.49 19.06 -2.88
C GLU A 187 13.73 19.31 -1.58
N HIS A 188 14.10 20.37 -0.84
CA HIS A 188 13.42 20.79 0.38
C HIS A 188 11.96 21.15 0.09
N ALA A 189 11.69 22.00 -0.90
CA ALA A 189 10.33 22.38 -1.28
C ALA A 189 9.48 21.15 -1.67
N ALA A 190 10.04 20.20 -2.43
CA ALA A 190 9.36 18.97 -2.80
C ALA A 190 9.06 18.07 -1.58
N LEU A 191 9.99 17.98 -0.63
CA LEU A 191 9.79 17.23 0.62
C LEU A 191 8.75 17.88 1.53
N THR A 192 8.77 19.22 1.65
CA THR A 192 7.76 19.96 2.40
C THR A 192 6.37 19.73 1.81
N GLN A 193 6.22 19.83 0.49
CA GLN A 193 4.95 19.56 -0.17
C GLN A 193 4.46 18.12 0.07
N ARG A 194 5.35 17.13 -0.01
CA ARG A 194 5.00 15.73 0.31
C ARG A 194 4.53 15.58 1.76
N LEU A 195 5.25 16.20 2.70
CA LEU A 195 4.88 16.17 4.11
C LEU A 195 3.50 16.78 4.34
N GLU A 196 3.19 17.92 3.72
CA GLU A 196 1.87 18.55 3.79
C GLU A 196 0.77 17.64 3.22
N THR A 197 1.02 16.99 2.07
CA THR A 197 0.05 16.05 1.48
C THR A 197 -0.21 14.84 2.38
N GLU A 198 0.83 14.28 2.98
CA GLU A 198 0.72 13.15 3.91
C GLU A 198 0.02 13.56 5.21
N GLN A 199 0.27 14.77 5.72
CA GLN A 199 -0.43 15.31 6.88
C GLN A 199 -1.92 15.51 6.61
N ALA A 200 -2.28 16.05 5.44
CA ALA A 200 -3.67 16.20 5.02
C ALA A 200 -4.38 14.85 4.84
N ALA A 201 -3.71 13.87 4.24
CA ALA A 201 -4.22 12.51 4.11
C ALA A 201 -4.45 11.86 5.48
N ASN A 202 -3.49 11.99 6.41
CA ASN A 202 -3.62 11.49 7.78
C ASN A 202 -4.76 12.18 8.55
N ALA A 203 -4.95 13.49 8.40
CA ALA A 203 -6.07 14.20 9.00
C ALA A 203 -7.41 13.63 8.49
N THR A 204 -7.53 13.44 7.17
CA THR A 204 -8.72 12.84 6.56
C THR A 204 -8.99 11.41 7.08
N LEU A 205 -7.94 10.60 7.25
CA LEU A 205 -8.07 9.26 7.82
C LEU A 205 -8.52 9.29 9.29
N ARG A 206 -8.01 10.23 10.09
CA ARG A 206 -8.44 10.42 11.49
C ARG A 206 -9.91 10.82 11.55
N ASP A 207 -10.34 11.79 10.75
CA ASP A 207 -11.73 12.20 10.67
C ASP A 207 -12.65 11.03 10.28
N ARG A 208 -12.20 10.17 9.34
CA ARG A 208 -12.93 8.97 8.95
C ARG A 208 -13.02 7.93 10.08
N VAL A 209 -11.94 7.72 10.82
CA VAL A 209 -11.93 6.83 11.99
C VAL A 209 -12.87 7.35 13.08
N ASP A 210 -12.86 8.66 13.34
CA ASP A 210 -13.73 9.28 14.33
C ASP A 210 -15.21 9.18 13.92
N ALA A 211 -15.52 9.40 12.63
CA ALA A 211 -16.86 9.20 12.09
C ALA A 211 -17.33 7.74 12.25
N LEU A 212 -16.50 6.76 11.87
CA LEU A 212 -16.83 5.34 12.02
C LEU A 212 -16.98 4.93 13.48
N ASN A 213 -16.16 5.45 14.38
CA ASN A 213 -16.29 5.22 15.81
C ASN A 213 -17.59 5.82 16.36
N GLY A 214 -17.98 7.00 15.88
CA GLY A 214 -19.27 7.62 16.19
C GLY A 214 -20.46 6.77 15.72
N GLU A 215 -20.42 6.31 14.47
CA GLU A 215 -21.43 5.40 13.90
C GLU A 215 -21.50 4.08 14.68
N LEU A 216 -20.37 3.47 15.02
CA LEU A 216 -20.32 2.25 15.82
C LEU A 216 -20.94 2.46 17.19
N ARG A 217 -20.58 3.53 17.90
CA ARG A 217 -21.17 3.87 19.20
C ARG A 217 -22.68 4.03 19.10
N HIS A 218 -23.15 4.84 18.16
CA HIS A 218 -24.57 5.07 17.93
C HIS A 218 -25.33 3.76 17.63
N ASN A 219 -24.79 2.92 16.74
CA ASN A 219 -25.39 1.64 16.41
C ASN A 219 -25.40 0.70 17.62
N THR A 220 -24.31 0.63 18.40
CA THR A 220 -24.26 -0.20 19.61
C THR A 220 -25.27 0.25 20.67
N GLU A 221 -25.41 1.55 20.89
CA GLU A 221 -26.40 2.13 21.80
C GLU A 221 -27.82 1.83 21.33
N HIS A 222 -28.09 2.01 20.03
CA HIS A 222 -29.37 1.70 19.43
C HIS A 222 -29.74 0.22 19.53
N TYR A 223 -28.82 -0.70 19.20
CA TYR A 223 -29.06 -2.14 19.33
C TYR A 223 -29.23 -2.56 20.80
N ALA A 224 -28.44 -2.01 21.72
CA ALA A 224 -28.61 -2.28 23.14
C ALA A 224 -29.99 -1.84 23.64
N GLN A 225 -30.47 -0.68 23.18
CA GLN A 225 -31.81 -0.19 23.50
C GLN A 225 -32.90 -1.07 22.88
N GLN A 226 -32.76 -1.47 21.61
CA GLN A 226 -33.70 -2.40 20.97
C GLN A 226 -33.78 -3.75 21.69
N ILE A 227 -32.64 -4.33 22.08
CA ILE A 227 -32.59 -5.58 22.84
C ILE A 227 -33.29 -5.41 24.19
N LYS A 228 -33.01 -4.31 24.90
CA LYS A 228 -33.65 -3.99 26.18
C LYS A 228 -35.16 -3.87 26.03
N ASP A 229 -35.64 -3.16 25.01
CA ASP A 229 -37.06 -2.98 24.76
C ASP A 229 -37.74 -4.32 24.39
N ALA A 230 -37.11 -5.12 23.52
CA ALA A 230 -37.59 -6.46 23.16
C ALA A 230 -37.66 -7.41 24.36
N ILE A 231 -36.64 -7.40 25.24
CA ILE A 231 -36.65 -8.17 26.49
C ILE A 231 -37.79 -7.69 27.40
N SER A 232 -37.97 -6.37 27.57
CA SER A 232 -39.03 -5.83 28.42
C SER A 232 -40.42 -6.19 27.91
N GLU A 233 -40.63 -6.24 26.60
CA GLU A 233 -41.89 -6.64 25.98
C GLU A 233 -42.13 -8.15 26.10
N ALA A 234 -41.09 -8.96 25.87
CA ALA A 234 -41.16 -10.40 26.11
C ALA A 234 -41.50 -10.70 27.59
N GLU A 235 -40.88 -9.99 28.54
CA GLU A 235 -41.20 -10.09 29.96
C GLU A 235 -42.66 -9.72 30.26
N ARG A 236 -43.18 -8.64 29.65
CA ARG A 236 -44.59 -8.22 29.80
C ARG A 236 -45.56 -9.28 29.29
N ARG A 237 -45.23 -10.00 28.22
CA ARG A 237 -46.05 -11.09 27.68
C ARG A 237 -45.95 -12.39 28.49
N VAL A 238 -44.75 -12.74 28.94
CA VAL A 238 -44.48 -14.01 29.63
C VAL A 238 -44.95 -13.99 31.09
N LYS A 239 -44.80 -12.87 31.81
CA LYS A 239 -45.18 -12.79 33.24
C LYS A 239 -46.66 -13.18 33.49
N PRO A 240 -47.66 -12.65 32.75
CA PRO A 240 -49.06 -13.08 32.89
C PRO A 240 -49.27 -14.55 32.55
N MET A 241 -48.65 -15.06 31.48
CA MET A 241 -48.76 -16.47 31.09
C MET A 241 -48.18 -17.40 32.15
N LEU A 242 -47.09 -17.02 32.83
CA LEU A 242 -46.54 -17.79 33.95
C LEU A 242 -47.50 -17.80 35.15
N VAL A 243 -48.12 -16.66 35.47
CA VAL A 243 -49.15 -16.58 36.52
C VAL A 243 -50.36 -17.45 36.17
N GLU A 244 -50.83 -17.42 34.92
CA GLU A 244 -51.90 -18.29 34.43
C GLU A 244 -51.49 -19.77 34.50
N LEU A 245 -50.28 -20.13 34.07
CA LEU A 245 -49.77 -21.50 34.18
C LEU A 245 -49.72 -21.97 35.63
N ASP A 246 -49.29 -21.13 36.57
CA ASP A 246 -49.26 -21.49 37.99
C ASP A 246 -50.67 -21.61 38.58
N SER A 247 -51.62 -20.77 38.14
CA SER A 247 -53.04 -20.93 38.49
C SER A 247 -53.64 -22.24 37.94
N LEU A 248 -53.31 -22.60 36.70
CA LEU A 248 -53.72 -23.85 36.07
C LEU A 248 -53.09 -25.06 36.76
N ARG A 249 -51.82 -24.97 37.16
CA ARG A 249 -51.15 -25.98 38.00
C ARG A 249 -51.83 -26.12 39.36
N GLY A 250 -52.21 -25.01 39.99
CA GLY A 250 -52.99 -24.99 41.22
C GLY A 250 -54.35 -25.67 41.05
N MET A 251 -55.10 -25.33 40.00
CA MET A 251 -56.37 -25.97 39.65
C MET A 251 -56.22 -27.46 39.31
N ALA A 252 -55.16 -27.84 38.60
CA ALA A 252 -54.87 -29.25 38.30
C ALA A 252 -54.54 -30.02 39.58
N ALA A 253 -53.78 -29.42 40.51
CA ALA A 253 -53.45 -30.03 41.80
C ALA A 253 -54.71 -30.22 42.67
N THR A 254 -55.61 -29.23 42.73
CA THR A 254 -56.88 -29.37 43.45
C THR A 254 -57.81 -30.39 42.79
N TYR A 255 -57.87 -30.41 41.46
CA TYR A 255 -58.61 -31.43 40.72
C TYR A 255 -58.07 -32.84 40.99
N GLN A 256 -56.74 -33.05 40.93
CA GLN A 256 -56.12 -34.33 41.26
C GLN A 256 -56.36 -34.75 42.71
N ALA A 257 -56.33 -33.81 43.66
CA ALA A 257 -56.69 -34.09 45.05
C ALA A 257 -58.17 -34.49 45.18
N GLY A 258 -59.06 -33.80 44.47
CA GLY A 258 -60.48 -34.13 44.40
C GLY A 258 -60.73 -35.51 43.79
N VAL A 259 -60.02 -35.87 42.71
CA VAL A 259 -60.08 -37.22 42.12
C VAL A 259 -59.59 -38.27 43.12
N ARG A 260 -58.47 -38.05 43.81
CA ARG A 260 -58.00 -38.99 44.85
C ARG A 260 -59.02 -39.17 45.97
N GLN A 261 -59.65 -38.08 46.41
CA GLN A 261 -60.69 -38.14 47.44
C GLN A 261 -61.96 -38.85 46.94
N ALA A 262 -62.34 -38.64 45.67
CA ALA A 262 -63.45 -39.35 45.03
C ALA A 262 -63.13 -40.85 44.92
N SER A 263 -61.94 -41.23 44.46
CA SER A 263 -61.50 -42.62 44.41
C SER A 263 -61.41 -43.27 45.80
N GLN A 264 -61.04 -42.53 46.84
CA GLN A 264 -61.13 -43.02 48.24
C GLN A 264 -62.58 -43.29 48.63
N LYS A 265 -63.51 -42.35 48.36
CA LYS A 265 -64.93 -42.55 48.64
C LYS A 265 -65.51 -43.71 47.83
N GLU A 266 -65.13 -43.86 46.56
CA GLU A 266 -65.52 -45.00 45.73
C GLU A 266 -65.00 -46.31 46.32
N PHE A 267 -63.75 -46.36 46.78
CA PHE A 267 -63.21 -47.53 47.47
C PHE A 267 -63.99 -47.84 48.75
N ASP A 268 -64.31 -46.83 49.57
CA ASP A 268 -65.14 -46.98 50.76
C ASP A 268 -66.54 -47.50 50.41
N PHE A 269 -67.16 -47.00 49.33
CA PHE A 269 -68.46 -47.48 48.84
C PHE A 269 -68.39 -48.93 48.34
N ILE A 270 -67.32 -49.31 47.61
CA ILE A 270 -67.08 -50.70 47.21
C ILE A 270 -66.93 -51.59 48.45
N GLN A 271 -66.23 -51.13 49.47
CA GLN A 271 -66.09 -51.86 50.72
C GLN A 271 -67.44 -52.02 51.43
N GLN A 272 -68.25 -50.95 51.51
CA GLN A 272 -69.61 -51.01 52.05
C GLN A 272 -70.51 -51.97 51.24
N LEU A 273 -70.45 -51.94 49.91
CA LEU A 273 -71.16 -52.86 49.04
C LEU A 273 -70.71 -54.30 49.24
N SER A 274 -69.42 -54.56 49.44
CA SER A 274 -68.91 -55.90 49.73
C SER A 274 -69.42 -56.43 51.08
N ILE A 275 -69.50 -55.57 52.10
CA ILE A 275 -70.06 -55.91 53.41
C ILE A 275 -71.56 -56.17 53.31
N ALA A 276 -72.29 -55.34 52.54
CA ALA A 276 -73.71 -55.52 52.28
C ALA A 276 -73.98 -56.81 51.49
N LYS A 277 -73.21 -57.09 50.44
CA LYS A 277 -73.25 -58.34 49.67
C LYS A 277 -73.01 -59.56 50.57
N ALA A 278 -71.99 -59.54 51.41
CA ALA A 278 -71.72 -60.62 52.36
C ALA A 278 -72.87 -60.82 53.38
N ARG A 279 -73.62 -59.76 53.73
CA ARG A 279 -74.85 -59.90 54.54
C ARG A 279 -75.99 -60.52 53.74
N THR A 280 -76.18 -60.12 52.47
CA THR A 280 -77.17 -60.71 51.57
C THR A 280 -76.89 -62.19 51.33
N ASP A 281 -75.63 -62.57 51.05
CA ASP A 281 -75.22 -63.95 50.83
C ASP A 281 -75.52 -64.84 52.08
N ARG A 282 -75.37 -64.30 53.30
CA ARG A 282 -75.77 -65.00 54.54
C ARG A 282 -77.29 -65.16 54.67
N LEU A 283 -78.06 -64.16 54.26
CA LEU A 283 -79.52 -64.25 54.26
C LEU A 283 -80.02 -65.24 53.21
N GLU A 284 -79.41 -65.27 52.02
CA GLU A 284 -79.69 -66.27 51.00
C GLU A 284 -79.42 -67.69 51.49
N LEU A 285 -78.32 -67.91 52.22
CA LEU A 285 -78.02 -69.22 52.82
C LEU A 285 -79.14 -69.64 53.81
N ARG A 286 -79.61 -68.70 54.62
CA ARG A 286 -80.70 -68.92 55.59
C ARG A 286 -82.04 -69.20 54.92
N ILE A 287 -82.32 -68.55 53.79
CA ILE A 287 -83.51 -68.81 52.97
C ILE A 287 -83.45 -70.22 52.37
N ARG A 288 -82.27 -70.68 51.91
CA ARG A 288 -82.09 -72.05 51.41
C ARG A 288 -82.31 -73.07 52.53
N GLU A 289 -81.71 -72.87 53.70
CA GLU A 289 -81.93 -73.73 54.88
C GLU A 289 -83.42 -73.83 55.25
N GLN A 290 -84.15 -72.71 55.25
CA GLN A 290 -85.60 -72.70 55.53
C GLN A 290 -86.44 -73.34 54.40
N SER A 291 -85.99 -73.28 53.15
CA SER A 291 -86.69 -73.92 52.03
C SER A 291 -86.52 -75.43 52.05
N ASP A 292 -85.31 -75.92 52.36
CA ASP A 292 -85.04 -77.35 52.56
C ASP A 292 -85.89 -77.93 53.71
N GLU A 293 -86.14 -77.13 54.76
CA GLU A 293 -87.03 -77.47 55.88
C GLU A 293 -88.51 -77.59 55.45
N ILE A 294 -88.96 -76.74 54.52
CA ILE A 294 -90.32 -76.80 53.94
C ILE A 294 -90.48 -78.03 53.06
N ASP A 295 -89.48 -78.37 52.25
CA ASP A 295 -89.50 -79.55 51.38
C ASP A 295 -89.56 -80.85 52.20
N ALA A 296 -88.86 -80.93 53.33
CA ALA A 296 -88.93 -82.06 54.25
C ALA A 296 -90.35 -82.27 54.83
N LEU A 297 -91.04 -81.17 55.21
CA LEU A 297 -92.42 -81.22 55.69
C LEU A 297 -93.42 -81.57 54.58
N ALA A 298 -93.15 -81.20 53.32
CA ALA A 298 -93.98 -81.59 52.18
C ALA A 298 -93.89 -83.10 51.86
N PHE A 299 -92.70 -83.70 52.00
CA PHE A 299 -92.51 -85.14 51.86
C PHE A 299 -93.26 -85.97 52.93
N GLU A 300 -93.36 -85.49 54.17
CA GLU A 300 -94.14 -86.17 55.23
C GLU A 300 -95.65 -86.17 54.96
N ARG A 301 -96.19 -85.10 54.36
CA ARG A 301 -97.61 -85.02 53.96
C ARG A 301 -97.96 -86.04 52.88
N ASP A 302 -97.12 -86.17 51.85
CA ASP A 302 -97.41 -87.03 50.70
C ASP A 302 -97.29 -88.52 51.03
N ALA A 303 -96.47 -88.88 52.02
CA ALA A 303 -96.38 -90.25 52.54
C ALA A 303 -97.67 -90.72 53.26
N LEU A 304 -98.47 -89.82 53.82
CA LEU A 304 -99.70 -90.15 54.56
C LEU A 304 -100.93 -90.35 53.66
N LEU A 305 -100.94 -89.82 52.44
CA LEU A 305 -102.09 -89.92 51.52
C LEU A 305 -102.10 -91.21 50.66
N GLY A 306 -101.00 -91.97 50.62
CA GLY A 306 -100.86 -93.16 49.76
C GLY A 306 -101.46 -94.48 50.29
N GLN A 307 -102.09 -94.53 51.46
CA GLN A 307 -102.49 -95.80 52.12
C GLN A 307 -103.97 -96.22 51.97
N THR A 308 -104.83 -95.49 51.23
CA THR A 308 -106.30 -95.73 51.30
C THR A 308 -107.08 -95.67 49.97
N GLY A 309 -106.68 -96.37 48.90
CA GLY A 309 -107.48 -96.45 47.64
C GLY A 309 -107.42 -97.81 46.91
N MET A 310 -108.56 -98.29 46.40
CA MET A 310 -108.85 -99.62 45.81
C MET A 310 -108.04 -99.97 44.54
N SER A 311 -107.77 -101.27 44.29
CA SER A 311 -106.88 -101.73 43.21
C SER A 311 -107.51 -101.72 41.80
N GLU A 312 -106.78 -101.15 40.84
CA GLU A 312 -107.13 -100.96 39.42
C GLU A 312 -107.67 -102.20 38.68
N ASN A 313 -107.21 -103.40 39.04
CA ASN A 313 -107.62 -104.64 38.36
C ASN A 313 -109.08 -105.04 38.64
N VAL A 314 -109.62 -104.68 39.82
CA VAL A 314 -111.01 -104.97 40.18
C VAL A 314 -111.97 -104.02 39.45
N ALA A 315 -111.56 -102.77 39.22
CA ALA A 315 -112.36 -101.78 38.51
C ALA A 315 -112.58 -102.13 37.02
N ARG A 316 -111.56 -102.66 36.32
CA ARG A 316 -111.72 -103.07 34.90
C ARG A 316 -112.68 -104.25 34.71
N LEU A 317 -112.63 -105.23 35.61
CA LEU A 317 -113.50 -106.42 35.51
C LEU A 317 -114.99 -106.03 35.60
N ILE A 318 -115.31 -105.09 36.48
CA ILE A 318 -116.67 -104.58 36.67
C ILE A 318 -117.14 -103.80 35.42
N CYS A 319 -116.27 -103.00 34.79
CA CYS A 319 -116.60 -102.30 33.55
C CYS A 319 -116.95 -103.27 32.40
N THR A 320 -116.18 -104.36 32.21
CA THR A 320 -116.49 -105.38 31.20
C THR A 320 -117.82 -106.11 31.45
N MET A 321 -118.20 -106.33 32.72
CA MET A 321 -119.48 -106.98 33.04
C MET A 321 -120.70 -106.11 32.70
N VAL A 322 -120.54 -104.79 32.68
CA VAL A 322 -121.59 -103.84 32.29
C VAL A 322 -121.78 -103.82 30.77
N GLU A 323 -120.69 -103.82 30.00
CA GLU A 323 -120.75 -103.86 28.52
C GLU A 323 -121.41 -105.14 27.99
N GLU A 324 -121.22 -106.28 28.65
CA GLU A 324 -121.85 -107.57 28.31
C GLU A 324 -123.31 -107.70 28.79
N GLY A 325 -123.87 -106.67 29.45
CA GLY A 325 -125.26 -106.67 29.95
C GLY A 325 -125.53 -107.64 31.11
N ARG A 326 -124.49 -108.04 31.85
CA ARG A 326 -124.59 -109.05 32.93
C ARG A 326 -124.89 -108.49 34.31
N LEU A 327 -124.89 -107.16 34.46
CA LEU A 327 -125.23 -106.45 35.69
C LEU A 327 -126.59 -105.77 35.53
N SER A 328 -127.44 -105.91 36.54
CA SER A 328 -128.73 -105.23 36.58
C SER A 328 -128.57 -103.77 37.03
N MET A 329 -129.48 -102.89 36.60
CA MET A 329 -129.46 -101.47 36.97
C MET A 329 -129.33 -101.16 38.49
N PRO A 330 -129.97 -101.89 39.43
CA PRO A 330 -129.76 -101.63 40.86
C PRO A 330 -128.37 -102.03 41.36
N GLU A 331 -127.72 -103.02 40.74
CA GLU A 331 -126.34 -103.41 41.09
C GLU A 331 -125.33 -102.33 40.68
N MET A 332 -125.56 -101.67 39.54
CA MET A 332 -124.72 -100.55 39.09
C MET A 332 -124.85 -99.30 39.98
N GLN A 333 -126.03 -99.04 40.55
CA GLN A 333 -126.22 -97.92 41.48
C GLN A 333 -125.47 -98.11 42.81
N THR A 334 -125.24 -99.36 43.23
CA THR A 334 -124.56 -99.64 44.50
C THR A 334 -123.04 -99.40 44.44
N LEU A 335 -122.46 -99.45 43.23
CA LEU A 335 -121.04 -99.19 42.99
C LEU A 335 -120.68 -97.69 43.02
N GLY A 336 -121.66 -96.79 42.95
CA GLY A 336 -121.46 -95.34 43.08
C GLY A 336 -120.41 -94.80 42.11
N THR A 337 -119.59 -93.84 42.59
CA THR A 337 -118.53 -93.17 41.83
C THR A 337 -117.15 -93.83 41.97
N ASP A 338 -117.04 -94.92 42.75
CA ASP A 338 -115.77 -95.57 43.11
C ASP A 338 -114.99 -96.13 41.89
N ILE A 339 -115.69 -96.30 40.76
CA ILE A 339 -115.14 -96.84 39.52
C ILE A 339 -115.23 -95.86 38.35
N ASP A 340 -115.75 -94.65 38.55
CA ASP A 340 -116.00 -93.69 37.47
C ASP A 340 -114.73 -93.22 36.75
N GLY A 341 -113.59 -93.19 37.45
CA GLY A 341 -112.28 -92.91 36.85
C GLY A 341 -111.82 -93.95 35.82
N PHE A 342 -112.44 -95.14 35.81
CA PHE A 342 -112.13 -96.23 34.88
C PHE A 342 -113.19 -96.44 33.80
N VAL A 343 -114.29 -95.65 33.81
CA VAL A 343 -115.38 -95.74 32.84
C VAL A 343 -115.11 -94.84 31.64
N ALA A 344 -114.95 -95.44 30.46
CA ALA A 344 -114.84 -94.71 29.20
C ALA A 344 -116.22 -94.26 28.69
N VAL A 345 -116.28 -93.04 28.13
CA VAL A 345 -117.47 -92.54 27.44
C VAL A 345 -117.52 -93.16 26.03
N PRO A 346 -118.68 -93.63 25.54
CA PRO A 346 -118.77 -94.26 24.23
C PRO A 346 -118.34 -93.31 23.11
N ALA A 347 -117.56 -93.79 22.15
CA ALA A 347 -117.04 -92.94 21.07
C ALA A 347 -118.09 -92.59 19.98
N SER A 348 -119.27 -93.21 19.99
CA SER A 348 -120.32 -92.96 18.99
C SER A 348 -121.72 -93.21 19.55
N CYS A 349 -122.68 -92.42 19.09
CA CYS A 349 -124.08 -92.54 19.50
C CYS A 349 -124.74 -93.78 18.84
N PRO A 350 -125.39 -94.66 19.62
CA PRO A 350 -126.05 -95.85 19.08
C PRO A 350 -127.18 -95.56 18.06
N THR A 351 -127.75 -94.34 18.07
CA THR A 351 -128.96 -94.01 17.30
C THR A 351 -128.67 -93.32 15.97
N CYS A 352 -127.78 -92.32 15.94
CA CYS A 352 -127.43 -91.63 14.69
C CYS A 352 -126.11 -92.10 14.08
N VAL A 353 -125.30 -92.89 14.80
CA VAL A 353 -123.98 -93.44 14.41
C VAL A 353 -122.91 -92.38 14.10
N THR A 354 -123.28 -91.15 13.74
CA THR A 354 -122.35 -90.04 13.45
C THR A 354 -122.05 -89.13 14.63
N GLY A 355 -122.93 -89.03 15.63
CA GLY A 355 -122.73 -88.12 16.75
C GLY A 355 -121.82 -88.69 17.84
N GLU A 356 -120.86 -87.89 18.30
CA GLU A 356 -120.01 -88.19 19.47
C GLU A 356 -120.76 -87.76 20.75
N PRO A 357 -121.06 -88.69 21.67
CA PRO A 357 -121.85 -88.35 22.85
C PRO A 357 -120.96 -87.69 23.92
N GLU A 358 -121.42 -86.56 24.45
CA GLU A 358 -120.72 -85.78 25.46
C GLU A 358 -121.23 -86.12 26.86
N LEU A 359 -120.31 -86.31 27.81
CA LEU A 359 -120.62 -86.50 29.22
C LEU A 359 -120.55 -85.16 29.94
N ALA A 360 -121.71 -84.65 30.35
CA ALA A 360 -121.81 -83.50 31.25
C ALA A 360 -121.84 -84.00 32.70
N GLN A 361 -121.05 -83.36 33.56
CA GLN A 361 -121.12 -83.53 35.00
C GLN A 361 -121.64 -82.22 35.60
N HIS A 362 -122.82 -82.28 36.22
CA HIS A 362 -123.41 -81.16 36.95
C HIS A 362 -123.61 -81.60 38.40
N ASP A 363 -122.83 -80.99 39.29
CA ASP A 363 -122.67 -81.37 40.69
C ASP A 363 -122.28 -82.86 40.85
N ASP A 364 -123.14 -83.65 41.50
CA ASP A 364 -122.97 -85.08 41.74
C ASP A 364 -123.79 -85.96 40.76
N GLU A 365 -124.32 -85.36 39.69
CA GLU A 365 -125.05 -86.07 38.64
C GLU A 365 -124.32 -86.04 37.28
N PHE A 366 -124.37 -87.16 36.58
CA PHE A 366 -123.77 -87.38 35.28
C PHE A 366 -124.85 -87.57 34.22
N GLU A 367 -124.75 -86.84 33.12
CA GLU A 367 -125.66 -86.96 31.98
C GLU A 367 -124.86 -87.15 30.71
N LEU A 368 -125.28 -88.10 29.89
CA LEU A 368 -124.65 -88.43 28.62
C LEU A 368 -125.63 -88.10 27.50
N SER A 369 -125.30 -87.10 26.68
CA SER A 369 -126.17 -86.58 25.64
C SER A 369 -125.48 -86.53 24.28
N CYS A 370 -126.24 -86.81 23.21
CA CYS A 370 -125.76 -86.71 21.84
C CYS A 370 -126.31 -85.44 21.18
N PRO A 371 -125.44 -84.46 20.84
CA PRO A 371 -125.87 -83.18 20.30
C PRO A 371 -126.49 -83.27 18.89
N ASP A 372 -126.24 -84.34 18.14
CA ASP A 372 -126.72 -84.48 16.75
C ASP A 372 -128.13 -85.06 16.62
N CYS A 373 -128.63 -85.79 17.62
CA CYS A 373 -129.96 -86.43 17.56
C CYS A 373 -130.81 -86.22 18.82
N ASP A 374 -130.38 -85.34 19.72
CA ASP A 374 -131.04 -85.02 21.00
C ASP A 374 -131.33 -86.25 21.89
N ARG A 375 -130.55 -87.32 21.75
CA ARG A 375 -130.66 -88.50 22.63
C ARG A 375 -129.88 -88.26 23.91
N SER A 376 -130.51 -88.47 25.06
CA SER A 376 -129.88 -88.37 26.40
C SER A 376 -130.12 -89.64 27.22
N SER A 377 -129.14 -89.99 28.07
CA SER A 377 -129.27 -91.01 29.11
C SER A 377 -130.18 -90.61 30.27
N GLY A 378 -130.54 -89.31 30.35
CA GLY A 378 -131.06 -88.66 31.56
C GLY A 378 -129.99 -88.58 32.66
N THR A 379 -130.28 -87.84 33.74
CA THR A 379 -129.34 -87.69 34.86
C THR A 379 -129.16 -89.00 35.62
N ALA A 380 -127.91 -89.31 35.96
CA ALA A 380 -127.49 -90.54 36.63
C ALA A 380 -126.50 -90.23 37.76
N SER A 381 -126.53 -91.02 38.83
CA SER A 381 -125.70 -90.77 40.03
C SER A 381 -124.24 -91.22 39.90
N SER A 382 -123.86 -91.84 38.77
CA SER A 382 -122.47 -92.20 38.46
C SER A 382 -122.23 -92.24 36.97
N ARG A 383 -120.98 -92.04 36.57
CA ARG A 383 -120.55 -92.09 35.16
C ARG A 383 -120.83 -93.46 34.55
N LEU A 384 -120.62 -94.55 35.29
CA LEU A 384 -120.98 -95.90 34.85
C LEU A 384 -122.46 -96.02 34.47
N LEU A 385 -123.34 -95.48 35.32
CA LEU A 385 -124.79 -95.58 35.15
C LEU A 385 -125.28 -94.73 33.97
N ALA A 386 -124.66 -93.56 33.76
CA ALA A 386 -124.93 -92.70 32.60
C ALA A 386 -124.63 -93.43 31.27
N VAL A 387 -123.46 -94.09 31.19
CA VAL A 387 -123.04 -94.86 30.01
C VAL A 387 -123.97 -96.06 29.76
N ALA A 388 -124.32 -96.82 30.80
CA ALA A 388 -125.19 -97.98 30.67
C ALA A 388 -126.61 -97.61 30.16
N ARG A 389 -127.20 -96.53 30.67
CA ARG A 389 -128.51 -96.01 30.22
C ARG A 389 -128.46 -95.51 28.77
N PHE A 390 -127.36 -94.88 28.37
CA PHE A 390 -127.19 -94.37 27.02
C PHE A 390 -127.20 -95.49 25.96
N HIS A 391 -126.72 -96.69 26.29
CA HIS A 391 -126.68 -97.82 25.35
C HIS A 391 -127.99 -98.60 25.18
N SER A 392 -128.93 -98.56 26.13
CA SER A 392 -130.01 -99.58 26.23
C SER A 392 -131.42 -99.17 25.77
N ALA A 393 -131.63 -97.97 25.21
CA ALA A 393 -132.98 -97.50 24.83
C ALA A 393 -133.45 -97.97 23.43
N GLU A 394 -133.83 -99.24 23.31
CA GLU A 394 -134.74 -99.81 22.28
C GLU A 394 -135.95 -100.55 22.91
N ILE A 395 -136.23 -100.30 24.20
CA ILE A 395 -137.40 -100.83 24.92
C ILE A 395 -138.33 -99.66 25.32
N ALA A 396 -139.38 -99.48 24.51
CA ALA A 396 -140.74 -99.00 24.84
C ALA A 396 -140.88 -97.77 25.77
N ASN A 397 -141.26 -96.57 25.29
CA ASN A 397 -142.64 -96.20 24.95
C ASN A 397 -143.69 -97.35 24.98
N VAL A 398 -144.12 -97.76 26.18
CA VAL A 398 -145.45 -98.33 26.48
C VAL A 398 -145.78 -98.03 27.96
N SER A 399 -147.05 -97.69 28.21
CA SER A 399 -147.75 -97.38 29.46
C SER A 399 -147.49 -95.99 30.07
N GLU A 400 -148.33 -94.95 29.91
CA GLU A 400 -149.81 -94.89 29.95
C GLU A 400 -150.52 -95.99 30.74
N GLN A 401 -150.99 -95.59 31.92
CA GLN A 401 -152.25 -96.01 32.55
C GLN A 401 -152.34 -97.48 33.02
N THR A 402 -152.20 -97.71 34.33
CA THR A 402 -153.39 -97.89 35.18
C THR A 402 -153.05 -97.66 36.65
N GLU A 403 -153.92 -96.92 37.32
CA GLU A 403 -153.92 -96.54 38.73
C GLU A 403 -153.99 -97.74 39.69
N ARG A 404 -153.18 -97.72 40.75
CA ARG A 404 -153.43 -98.15 42.15
C ARG A 404 -152.16 -98.54 42.87
#